data_AF-A0A524M2I4-F1
#
_entry.id   AF-A0A524M2I4-F1
#
_cell.length_a   1.000
_cell.length_b   1.000
_cell.length_c   1.000
_cell.angle_alpha   90.00
_cell.angle_beta   90.00
_cell.angle_gamma   90.00
#
_symmetry.space_group_name_H-M   'P 1'
#
loop_
_entity.id
_entity.type
_entity.pdbx_description
1 polymer ?
#
loop_
_entity_poly.entity_id
_entity_poly.type
_entity_poly.pdbx_seq_one_letter_code
_entity_poly.pdbx_strand_id
1 'polypeptide(L)'
;EQWADRFLALLDERSDEIEAVLPSQVIRESRPRARSYFPSASYGELLSVSATDEKKKMADSIRSRFGDASDPYLYGGCFRQFLTRYGESNLMYAKMQYTHVLVNQIRGDKYRKQAAREELWRGQCHNAYWHGTDEGIYSNRLRKRVYKALIEAENKTRERGIFIPSVVTVDFDMDGVDEFLFQGQDINAYVHQRGGVLFELDYLPRPWNYLDTLGRTPETYHTPEDRSQGYSLHMPKSFVDHFISPETTMEEMQAFKYQELGSFVDDFYDRVPAKRDSHRLALTNQGHVVIPAEGSQGSGKGKSARGQSVDVVIEKRFTYKRAAVEVEYTITHHHESTLRTVFAPEINLAFLSEDADSLRFSVKDAKGKPSEQSPSATAFPGVSETRFEDLVNEVTLTVSFGETVPLWSYPLKTTARTATGIQSIYQGSALIPRWEIDLPPGASRAICISITLEKAT
;
A
#
# COMPACT_ATOMS: atom_id res chain seq x y z
N GLU A 1 0.12 -16.37 39.34
CA GLU A 1 0.21 -14.94 39.70
C GLU A 1 1.32 -14.55 40.67
N GLN A 2 2.21 -15.45 41.14
CA GLN A 2 3.39 -15.07 41.95
C GLN A 2 4.69 -15.63 41.36
N TRP A 3 4.83 -15.66 40.03
CA TRP A 3 6.06 -16.18 39.43
C TRP A 3 7.24 -15.24 39.69
N ALA A 4 7.05 -13.93 39.48
CA ALA A 4 8.10 -12.93 39.65
C ALA A 4 8.60 -12.87 41.10
N ASP A 5 7.70 -12.78 42.08
CA ASP A 5 8.07 -12.70 43.49
C ASP A 5 8.82 -13.95 43.96
N ARG A 6 8.37 -15.15 43.53
CA ARG A 6 9.08 -16.40 43.82
C ARG A 6 10.44 -16.46 43.13
N PHE A 7 10.55 -15.98 41.89
CA PHE A 7 11.81 -15.95 41.17
C PHE A 7 12.82 -15.01 41.84
N LEU A 8 12.39 -13.82 42.26
CA LEU A 8 13.24 -12.87 42.99
C LEU A 8 13.65 -13.42 44.36
N ALA A 9 12.73 -14.01 45.12
CA ALA A 9 13.06 -14.64 46.40
C ALA A 9 14.09 -15.77 46.24
N LEU A 10 13.96 -16.60 45.19
CA LEU A 10 14.95 -17.64 44.89
C LEU A 10 16.31 -17.08 44.50
N LEU A 11 16.38 -15.94 43.81
CA LEU A 11 17.65 -15.27 43.50
C LEU A 11 18.33 -14.75 44.77
N ASP A 12 17.56 -14.21 45.71
CA ASP A 12 18.09 -13.76 47.01
C ASP A 12 18.59 -14.94 47.85
N GLU A 13 17.80 -16.04 47.91
CA GLU A 13 18.17 -17.28 48.61
C GLU A 13 19.45 -17.93 48.04
N ARG A 14 19.73 -17.71 46.74
CA ARG A 14 20.91 -18.23 46.03
C ARG A 14 21.97 -17.17 45.76
N SER A 15 21.97 -16.07 46.51
CA SER A 15 22.91 -14.96 46.33
C SER A 15 24.37 -15.33 46.61
N ASP A 16 24.62 -16.45 47.28
CA ASP A 16 25.96 -17.05 47.45
C ASP A 16 26.46 -17.78 46.19
N GLU A 17 25.55 -18.24 45.32
CA GLU A 17 25.84 -18.93 44.06
C GLU A 17 25.64 -18.06 42.81
N ILE A 18 24.71 -17.10 42.86
CA ILE A 18 24.28 -16.28 41.72
C ILE A 18 24.38 -14.80 42.09
N GLU A 19 25.31 -14.09 41.45
CA GLU A 19 25.49 -12.65 41.65
C GLU A 19 24.59 -11.85 40.69
N ALA A 20 23.63 -11.11 41.22
CA ALA A 20 22.82 -10.17 40.45
C ALA A 20 23.56 -8.83 40.31
N VAL A 21 23.98 -8.50 39.08
CA VAL A 21 24.76 -7.28 38.79
C VAL A 21 24.08 -6.41 37.76
N LEU A 22 24.30 -5.10 37.86
CA LEU A 22 23.88 -4.16 36.82
C LEU A 22 24.82 -4.26 35.60
N PRO A 23 24.31 -4.12 34.36
CA PRO A 23 25.16 -4.08 33.17
C PRO A 23 26.28 -3.03 33.25
N SER A 24 26.02 -1.88 33.87
CA SER A 24 27.01 -0.81 34.09
C SER A 24 28.10 -1.19 35.09
N GLN A 25 27.82 -2.07 36.03
CA GLN A 25 28.82 -2.60 36.96
C GLN A 25 29.76 -3.56 36.23
N VAL A 26 29.21 -4.49 35.44
CA VAL A 26 29.99 -5.44 34.62
C VAL A 26 30.97 -4.69 33.70
N ILE A 27 30.52 -3.63 33.02
CA ILE A 27 31.38 -2.84 32.13
C ILE A 27 32.54 -2.17 32.87
N ARG A 28 32.36 -1.78 34.15
CA ARG A 28 33.40 -1.11 34.94
C ARG A 28 34.39 -2.09 35.56
N GLU A 29 33.91 -3.24 36.00
CA GLU A 29 34.67 -4.18 36.83
C GLU A 29 35.28 -5.33 36.02
N SER A 30 34.68 -5.67 34.88
CA SER A 30 35.15 -6.77 34.02
C SER A 30 36.01 -6.26 32.86
N ARG A 31 37.00 -7.06 32.48
CA ARG A 31 37.79 -6.82 31.26
C ARG A 31 37.07 -7.42 30.04
N PRO A 32 36.91 -6.69 28.92
CA PRO A 32 36.38 -7.26 27.69
C PRO A 32 37.18 -8.49 27.26
N ARG A 33 36.51 -9.60 26.95
CA ARG A 33 37.16 -10.88 26.64
C ARG A 33 37.99 -10.83 25.35
N ALA A 34 37.40 -10.29 24.28
CA ALA A 34 38.04 -10.17 22.98
C ALA A 34 37.35 -9.09 22.15
N ARG A 35 38.06 -8.56 21.15
CA ARG A 35 37.45 -7.73 20.10
C ARG A 35 36.74 -8.64 19.10
N SER A 36 35.51 -8.28 18.73
CA SER A 36 34.71 -9.02 17.74
C SER A 36 33.97 -8.06 16.82
N TYR A 37 33.72 -8.49 15.59
CA TYR A 37 32.87 -7.79 14.62
C TYR A 37 31.64 -8.64 14.36
N PHE A 38 30.49 -8.00 14.35
CA PHE A 38 29.20 -8.65 14.10
C PHE A 38 28.64 -8.18 12.76
N PRO A 39 28.05 -9.08 11.95
CA PRO A 39 27.26 -8.66 10.79
C PRO A 39 25.96 -8.00 11.26
N SER A 40 25.18 -7.47 10.31
CA SER A 40 23.79 -7.08 10.59
C SER A 40 23.03 -8.27 11.18
N ALA A 41 22.64 -8.15 12.46
CA ALA A 41 22.06 -9.24 13.22
C ALA A 41 20.85 -8.75 14.03
N SER A 42 19.98 -9.70 14.36
CA SER A 42 18.88 -9.58 15.30
C SER A 42 18.67 -10.97 15.93
N TYR A 43 17.69 -11.11 16.82
CA TYR A 43 17.32 -12.41 17.35
C TYR A 43 16.77 -13.33 16.24
N GLY A 44 17.03 -14.63 16.35
CA GLY A 44 16.83 -15.60 15.26
C GLY A 44 15.40 -15.68 14.74
N GLU A 45 14.41 -15.57 15.64
CA GLU A 45 12.99 -15.58 15.27
C GLU A 45 12.66 -14.46 14.28
N LEU A 46 13.10 -13.22 14.55
CA LEU A 46 12.90 -12.10 13.63
C LEU A 46 13.59 -12.33 12.28
N LEU A 47 14.83 -12.82 12.32
CA LEU A 47 15.58 -13.04 11.09
C LEU A 47 14.97 -14.16 10.24
N SER A 48 14.27 -15.12 10.85
CA SER A 48 13.53 -16.15 10.13
C SER A 48 12.33 -15.59 9.36
N VAL A 49 11.64 -14.57 9.91
CA VAL A 49 10.54 -13.88 9.25
C VAL A 49 11.08 -13.01 8.11
N SER A 50 12.15 -12.27 8.32
CA SER A 50 12.75 -11.45 7.24
C SER A 50 13.49 -12.24 6.14
N ALA A 51 13.57 -13.57 6.24
CA ALA A 51 14.25 -14.39 5.25
C ALA A 51 13.42 -14.52 3.95
N THR A 52 14.10 -14.50 2.82
CA THR A 52 13.49 -14.80 1.52
C THR A 52 13.09 -16.27 1.44
N ASP A 53 12.12 -16.60 0.58
CA ASP A 53 11.66 -17.98 0.42
C ASP A 53 12.76 -18.92 -0.07
N GLU A 54 13.67 -18.43 -0.91
CA GLU A 54 14.87 -19.17 -1.33
C GLU A 54 15.77 -19.52 -0.13
N LYS A 55 16.00 -18.55 0.77
CA LYS A 55 16.78 -18.77 1.99
C LYS A 55 16.10 -19.77 2.92
N LYS A 56 14.77 -19.70 3.06
CA LYS A 56 14.00 -20.66 3.87
C LYS A 56 14.11 -22.08 3.29
N LYS A 57 13.88 -22.25 1.99
CA LYS A 57 14.04 -23.55 1.30
C LYS A 57 15.46 -24.11 1.44
N MET A 58 16.47 -23.25 1.32
CA MET A 58 17.86 -23.65 1.51
C MET A 58 18.13 -24.08 2.95
N ALA A 59 17.64 -23.32 3.95
CA ALA A 59 17.77 -23.66 5.35
C ALA A 59 17.11 -25.01 5.67
N ASP A 60 15.90 -25.27 5.16
CA ASP A 60 15.20 -26.56 5.32
C ASP A 60 15.97 -27.71 4.63
N SER A 61 16.52 -27.47 3.45
CA SER A 61 17.37 -28.45 2.77
C SER A 61 18.68 -28.74 3.51
N ILE A 62 19.24 -27.79 4.24
CA ILE A 62 20.45 -27.99 5.06
C ILE A 62 20.09 -28.76 6.32
N ARG A 63 19.03 -28.36 7.02
CA ARG A 63 18.53 -29.04 8.23
C ARG A 63 18.19 -30.50 7.96
N SER A 64 17.52 -30.79 6.85
CA SER A 64 17.20 -32.17 6.46
C SER A 64 18.44 -33.04 6.21
N ARG A 65 19.58 -32.45 5.85
CA ARG A 65 20.84 -33.17 5.58
C ARG A 65 21.78 -33.26 6.78
N PHE A 66 21.82 -32.22 7.62
CA PHE A 66 22.83 -32.05 8.67
C PHE A 66 22.25 -31.94 10.09
N GLY A 67 20.93 -31.95 10.23
CA GLY A 67 20.24 -31.77 11.51
C GLY A 67 20.44 -30.37 12.12
N ASP A 68 19.99 -30.21 13.37
CA ASP A 68 19.98 -28.92 14.09
C ASP A 68 21.39 -28.40 14.43
N ALA A 69 22.42 -29.26 14.33
CA ALA A 69 23.83 -28.86 14.48
C ALA A 69 24.29 -27.82 13.43
N SER A 70 23.52 -27.65 12.35
CA SER A 70 23.77 -26.66 11.30
C SER A 70 23.24 -25.25 11.62
N ASP A 71 22.33 -25.10 12.60
CA ASP A 71 21.64 -23.84 12.90
C ASP A 71 22.58 -22.64 13.17
N PRO A 72 23.72 -22.78 13.89
CA PRO A 72 24.65 -21.66 14.08
C PRO A 72 25.27 -21.12 12.79
N TYR A 73 25.25 -21.91 11.71
CA TYR A 73 25.79 -21.56 10.40
C TYR A 73 24.71 -21.10 9.42
N LEU A 74 23.43 -21.23 9.78
CA LEU A 74 22.30 -20.74 9.01
C LEU A 74 22.12 -19.24 9.26
N TYR A 75 22.74 -18.43 8.41
CA TYR A 75 22.48 -17.00 8.38
C TYR A 75 21.06 -16.75 7.87
N GLY A 76 20.23 -16.19 8.75
CA GLY A 76 18.85 -15.82 8.43
C GLY A 76 18.71 -14.66 7.43
N GLY A 77 17.55 -14.03 7.46
CA GLY A 77 17.29 -12.79 6.74
C GLY A 77 18.11 -11.61 7.27
N CYS A 78 17.73 -10.42 6.83
CA CYS A 78 18.23 -9.15 7.33
C CYS A 78 17.02 -8.28 7.62
N PHE A 79 17.01 -7.51 8.71
CA PHE A 79 15.85 -6.68 9.07
C PHE A 79 15.36 -5.80 7.91
N ARG A 80 16.27 -5.22 7.11
CA ARG A 80 15.90 -4.38 5.96
C ARG A 80 15.16 -5.13 4.85
N GLN A 81 15.19 -6.46 4.82
CA GLN A 81 14.40 -7.25 3.87
C GLN A 81 12.89 -7.10 4.08
N PHE A 82 12.44 -6.58 5.23
CA PHE A 82 11.03 -6.21 5.40
C PHE A 82 10.58 -5.10 4.45
N LEU A 83 11.49 -4.22 4.01
CA LEU A 83 11.18 -3.19 3.01
C LEU A 83 10.88 -3.81 1.65
N THR A 84 11.56 -4.89 1.28
CA THR A 84 11.30 -5.61 0.02
C THR A 84 10.11 -6.57 0.15
N ARG A 85 9.94 -7.18 1.32
CA ARG A 85 8.84 -8.12 1.59
C ARG A 85 7.48 -7.43 1.62
N TYR A 86 7.42 -6.22 2.15
CA TYR A 86 6.23 -5.38 2.18
C TYR A 86 6.54 -4.08 1.46
N GLY A 87 6.14 -3.96 0.18
CA GLY A 87 6.39 -2.75 -0.61
C GLY A 87 5.81 -1.49 0.05
N GLU A 88 4.70 -1.64 0.78
CA GLU A 88 4.07 -0.55 1.54
C GLU A 88 4.93 -0.09 2.73
N SER A 89 5.78 -0.98 3.28
CA SER A 89 6.81 -0.59 4.24
C SER A 89 7.90 0.26 3.58
N ASN A 90 8.32 -0.11 2.36
CA ASN A 90 9.28 0.69 1.59
C ASN A 90 8.72 2.08 1.29
N LEU A 91 7.47 2.19 0.85
CA LEU A 91 6.82 3.49 0.61
C LEU A 91 6.79 4.36 1.88
N MET A 92 6.44 3.78 3.03
CA MET A 92 6.45 4.51 4.30
C MET A 92 7.88 4.89 4.75
N TYR A 93 8.88 4.06 4.44
CA TYR A 93 10.29 4.35 4.70
C TYR A 93 10.82 5.44 3.77
N ALA A 94 10.46 5.39 2.49
CA ALA A 94 10.74 6.39 1.47
C ALA A 94 10.16 7.76 1.86
N LYS A 95 8.88 7.79 2.28
CA LYS A 95 8.25 9.00 2.83
C LYS A 95 9.02 9.57 4.01
N MET A 96 9.50 8.72 4.91
CA MET A 96 10.31 9.14 6.06
C MET A 96 11.65 9.74 5.62
N GLN A 97 12.35 9.13 4.65
CA GLN A 97 13.60 9.65 4.11
C GLN A 97 13.40 10.97 3.36
N TYR A 98 12.38 11.05 2.51
CA TYR A 98 12.01 12.26 1.80
C TYR A 98 11.70 13.41 2.78
N THR A 99 10.89 13.12 3.80
CA THR A 99 10.57 14.09 4.86
C THR A 99 11.81 14.50 5.65
N HIS A 100 12.73 13.57 5.93
CA HIS A 100 14.01 13.87 6.57
C HIS A 100 14.84 14.89 5.78
N VAL A 101 14.89 14.76 4.45
CA VAL A 101 15.56 15.73 3.57
C VAL A 101 14.89 17.10 3.68
N LEU A 102 13.56 17.18 3.57
CA LEU A 102 12.82 18.44 3.66
C LEU A 102 13.00 19.15 5.02
N VAL A 103 12.91 18.41 6.13
CA VAL A 103 13.11 18.95 7.48
C VAL A 103 14.53 19.53 7.64
N ASN A 104 15.53 18.88 7.06
CA ASN A 104 16.89 19.36 7.12
C ASN A 104 17.16 20.60 6.27
N GLN A 105 16.35 20.85 5.24
CA GLN A 105 16.41 22.04 4.40
C GLN A 105 15.84 23.30 5.06
N ILE A 106 15.10 23.19 6.17
CA ILE A 106 14.65 24.37 6.93
C ILE A 106 15.87 25.17 7.43
N ARG A 107 15.92 26.46 7.07
CA ARG A 107 16.96 27.43 7.46
C ARG A 107 16.35 28.60 8.22
N GLY A 108 17.13 29.23 9.09
CA GLY A 108 16.71 30.42 9.86
C GLY A 108 15.80 30.12 11.04
N ASP A 109 14.70 29.38 10.83
CA ASP A 109 13.71 29.06 11.86
C ASP A 109 14.06 27.78 12.64
N LYS A 110 14.83 27.95 13.72
CA LYS A 110 15.27 26.84 14.58
C LYS A 110 14.11 26.14 15.29
N TYR A 111 13.09 26.89 15.71
CA TYR A 111 11.95 26.34 16.45
C TYR A 111 11.11 25.45 15.55
N ARG A 112 10.78 25.95 14.35
CA ARG A 112 10.08 25.17 13.32
C ARG A 112 10.85 23.93 12.90
N LYS A 113 12.16 24.05 12.69
CA LYS A 113 13.02 22.90 12.37
C LYS A 113 13.00 21.85 13.49
N GLN A 114 13.01 22.27 14.75
CA GLN A 114 12.93 21.37 15.88
C GLN A 114 11.57 20.68 15.97
N ALA A 115 10.47 21.44 15.84
CA ALA A 115 9.11 20.88 15.84
C ALA A 115 8.89 19.88 14.69
N ALA A 116 9.40 20.17 13.49
CA ALA A 116 9.33 19.26 12.36
C ALA A 116 10.17 17.99 12.59
N ARG A 117 11.31 18.11 13.27
CA ARG A 117 12.18 16.98 13.62
C ARG A 117 11.57 16.07 14.67
N GLU A 118 10.88 16.63 15.66
CA GLU A 118 10.18 15.84 16.68
C GLU A 118 9.08 14.97 16.06
N GLU A 119 8.30 15.52 15.13
CA GLU A 119 7.33 14.73 14.37
C GLU A 119 7.99 13.69 13.46
N LEU A 120 9.10 14.04 12.79
CA LEU A 120 9.89 13.07 12.03
C LEU A 120 10.35 11.88 12.90
N TRP A 121 10.82 12.14 14.13
CA TRP A 121 11.22 11.07 15.06
C TRP A 121 10.05 10.21 15.50
N ARG A 122 8.84 10.77 15.68
CA ARG A 122 7.63 9.98 15.92
C ARG A 122 7.31 9.06 14.73
N GLY A 123 7.49 9.57 13.51
CA GLY A 123 7.35 8.79 12.27
C GLY A 123 8.33 7.63 12.17
N GLN A 124 9.47 7.68 12.86
CA GLN A 124 10.48 6.60 12.86
C GLN A 124 10.17 5.45 13.83
N CYS A 125 8.96 5.40 14.41
CA CYS A 125 8.52 4.30 15.26
C CYS A 125 8.53 2.97 14.49
N HIS A 126 9.47 2.07 14.82
CA HIS A 126 9.76 0.89 14.01
C HIS A 126 8.57 -0.09 13.90
N ASN A 127 7.65 -0.14 14.86
CA ASN A 127 6.59 -1.16 14.90
C ASN A 127 5.74 -1.21 13.63
N ALA A 128 5.54 -0.09 12.93
CA ALA A 128 4.72 -0.05 11.72
C ALA A 128 5.46 -0.59 10.46
N TYR A 129 6.79 -0.77 10.51
CA TYR A 129 7.62 -1.04 9.33
C TYR A 129 7.87 -2.54 9.08
N TRP A 130 7.44 -3.43 9.96
CA TRP A 130 7.73 -4.86 9.85
C TRP A 130 6.70 -5.68 10.61
N HIS A 131 6.66 -6.99 10.35
CA HIS A 131 5.80 -7.93 11.07
C HIS A 131 6.64 -8.92 11.88
N GLY A 132 6.19 -9.24 13.09
CA GLY A 132 6.87 -10.13 14.02
C GLY A 132 5.89 -11.04 14.75
N THR A 133 5.99 -11.13 16.07
CA THR A 133 5.06 -11.89 16.91
C THR A 133 3.71 -11.20 17.11
N ASP A 134 3.69 -9.86 17.01
CA ASP A 134 2.51 -9.01 17.05
C ASP A 134 2.19 -8.46 15.65
N GLU A 135 1.07 -7.72 15.52
CA GLU A 135 0.55 -7.19 14.26
C GLU A 135 1.61 -6.44 13.43
N GLY A 136 2.40 -5.57 14.06
CA GLY A 136 3.42 -4.77 13.38
C GLY A 136 2.83 -3.95 12.23
N ILE A 137 3.37 -4.09 11.01
CA ILE A 137 2.88 -3.44 9.80
C ILE A 137 1.42 -3.76 9.49
N TYR A 138 0.90 -4.93 9.89
CA TYR A 138 -0.53 -5.24 9.68
C TYR A 138 -1.45 -4.38 10.55
N SER A 139 -0.94 -3.74 11.60
CA SER A 139 -1.73 -2.83 12.42
C SER A 139 -1.97 -1.51 11.68
N ASN A 140 -3.17 -1.36 11.12
CA ASN A 140 -3.59 -0.15 10.43
C ASN A 140 -3.37 1.09 11.32
N ARG A 141 -3.76 1.02 12.60
CA ARG A 141 -3.53 2.10 13.58
C ARG A 141 -2.05 2.51 13.70
N LEU A 142 -1.09 1.58 13.63
CA LEU A 142 0.33 1.93 13.72
C LEU A 142 0.82 2.64 12.46
N ARG A 143 0.46 2.15 11.28
CA ARG A 143 0.82 2.80 10.01
C ARG A 143 0.22 4.21 9.93
N LYS A 144 -1.05 4.36 10.28
CA LYS A 144 -1.73 5.68 10.31
C LYS A 144 -1.07 6.67 11.26
N ARG A 145 -0.57 6.22 12.42
CA ARG A 145 0.17 7.08 13.35
C ARG A 145 1.53 7.50 12.79
N VAL A 146 2.23 6.62 12.08
CA VAL A 146 3.48 6.95 11.41
C VAL A 146 3.23 7.94 10.27
N TYR A 147 2.29 7.66 9.36
CA TYR A 147 1.94 8.58 8.27
C TYR A 147 1.50 9.94 8.82
N LYS A 148 0.64 9.99 9.85
CA LYS A 148 0.25 11.24 10.51
C LYS A 148 1.47 12.07 10.93
N ALA A 149 2.43 11.45 11.61
CA ALA A 149 3.64 12.14 12.07
C ALA A 149 4.52 12.62 10.89
N LEU A 150 4.67 11.81 9.84
CA LEU A 150 5.44 12.18 8.64
C LEU A 150 4.77 13.33 7.87
N ILE A 151 3.45 13.27 7.67
CA ILE A 151 2.66 14.34 7.04
C ILE A 151 2.74 15.63 7.88
N GLU A 152 2.65 15.52 9.20
CA GLU A 152 2.80 16.66 10.10
C GLU A 152 4.19 17.28 10.06
N ALA A 153 5.25 16.47 9.94
CA ALA A 153 6.62 16.94 9.75
C ALA A 153 6.79 17.64 8.39
N GLU A 154 6.29 17.03 7.31
CA GLU A 154 6.30 17.62 5.96
C GLU A 154 5.54 18.96 5.92
N ASN A 155 4.34 19.01 6.49
CA ASN A 155 3.54 20.23 6.57
C ASN A 155 4.30 21.36 7.27
N LYS A 156 5.05 21.04 8.33
CA LYS A 156 5.89 22.01 9.02
C LYS A 156 7.04 22.51 8.16
N THR A 157 7.37 21.92 7.00
CA THR A 157 8.40 22.45 6.08
C THR A 157 7.88 23.54 5.13
N ARG A 158 6.55 23.69 4.99
CA ARG A 158 5.91 24.59 4.00
C ARG A 158 5.69 25.99 4.55
N GLU A 159 6.41 26.99 4.05
CA GLU A 159 6.23 28.36 4.55
C GLU A 159 5.01 29.04 3.93
N ARG A 160 4.14 29.60 4.77
CA ARG A 160 2.93 30.31 4.31
C ARG A 160 3.31 31.49 3.42
N GLY A 161 2.70 31.58 2.25
CA GLY A 161 2.96 32.64 1.27
C GLY A 161 4.21 32.44 0.40
N ILE A 162 5.02 31.41 0.67
CA ILE A 162 6.22 31.06 -0.14
C ILE A 162 6.04 29.71 -0.84
N PHE A 163 5.38 28.75 -0.18
CA PHE A 163 5.13 27.44 -0.76
C PHE A 163 4.18 27.54 -1.97
N ILE A 164 4.67 27.08 -3.13
CA ILE A 164 3.92 27.02 -4.39
C ILE A 164 3.65 25.54 -4.70
N PRO A 165 2.38 25.14 -4.88
CA PRO A 165 2.07 23.78 -5.29
C PRO A 165 2.71 23.40 -6.62
N SER A 166 3.27 22.19 -6.68
CA SER A 166 3.91 21.69 -7.89
C SER A 166 4.06 20.18 -7.91
N VAL A 167 4.24 19.62 -9.10
CA VAL A 167 4.69 18.25 -9.30
C VAL A 167 6.23 18.22 -9.31
N VAL A 168 6.81 17.42 -8.42
CA VAL A 168 8.25 17.13 -8.36
C VAL A 168 8.49 15.73 -8.93
N THR A 169 9.54 15.57 -9.74
CA THR A 169 9.99 14.25 -10.22
C THR A 169 11.20 13.81 -9.42
N VAL A 170 11.15 12.61 -8.84
CA VAL A 170 12.22 12.04 -8.01
C VAL A 170 12.05 10.53 -7.92
N ASP A 171 13.15 9.78 -7.88
CA ASP A 171 13.20 8.39 -7.40
C ASP A 171 12.93 8.40 -5.89
N PHE A 172 11.67 8.27 -5.53
CA PHE A 172 11.15 8.43 -4.19
C PHE A 172 11.45 7.19 -3.35
N ASP A 173 11.19 6.01 -3.91
CA ASP A 173 11.27 4.73 -3.18
C ASP A 173 12.60 3.97 -3.38
N MET A 174 13.54 4.58 -4.12
CA MET A 174 14.92 4.13 -4.34
C MET A 174 15.04 2.87 -5.19
N ASP A 175 14.12 2.69 -6.15
CA ASP A 175 14.13 1.58 -7.12
C ASP A 175 14.77 1.95 -8.47
N GLY A 176 15.11 3.23 -8.67
CA GLY A 176 15.70 3.75 -9.91
C GLY A 176 14.69 4.16 -10.98
N VAL A 177 13.41 4.16 -10.66
CA VAL A 177 12.29 4.63 -11.49
C VAL A 177 11.82 5.99 -10.95
N ASP A 178 11.26 6.83 -11.81
CA ASP A 178 10.77 8.14 -11.39
C ASP A 178 9.36 8.06 -10.77
N GLU A 179 9.15 8.78 -9.67
CA GLU A 179 7.81 9.12 -9.15
C GLU A 179 7.50 10.60 -9.40
N PHE A 180 6.21 10.89 -9.49
CA PHE A 180 5.65 12.23 -9.69
C PHE A 180 4.89 12.64 -8.43
N LEU A 181 5.51 13.50 -7.63
CA LEU A 181 4.98 13.93 -6.33
C LEU A 181 4.29 15.27 -6.48
N PHE A 182 2.96 15.29 -6.60
CA PHE A 182 2.20 16.54 -6.45
C PHE A 182 2.14 16.94 -4.98
N GLN A 183 2.68 18.12 -4.67
CA GLN A 183 2.60 18.71 -3.35
C GLN A 183 1.65 19.91 -3.39
N GLY A 184 0.45 19.77 -2.83
CA GLY A 184 -0.62 20.76 -2.84
C GLY A 184 -0.74 21.55 -1.53
N GLN A 185 -1.74 22.44 -1.43
CA GLN A 185 -2.00 23.15 -0.16
C GLN A 185 -2.74 22.25 0.86
N ASP A 186 -3.76 21.51 0.41
CA ASP A 186 -4.57 20.66 1.30
C ASP A 186 -4.35 19.16 1.03
N ILE A 187 -3.73 18.78 -0.09
CA ILE A 187 -3.40 17.38 -0.40
C ILE A 187 -1.98 17.20 -0.91
N ASN A 188 -1.43 16.00 -0.72
CA ASN A 188 -0.37 15.45 -1.56
C ASN A 188 -0.93 14.31 -2.40
N ALA A 189 -0.46 14.15 -3.63
CA ALA A 189 -0.86 13.06 -4.50
C ALA A 189 0.36 12.54 -5.28
N TYR A 190 0.80 11.31 -4.99
CA TYR A 190 2.03 10.76 -5.55
C TYR A 190 1.73 9.62 -6.51
N VAL A 191 2.26 9.73 -7.72
CA VAL A 191 2.04 8.79 -8.82
C VAL A 191 3.36 8.13 -9.21
N HIS A 192 3.37 6.81 -9.34
CA HIS A 192 4.55 6.05 -9.78
C HIS A 192 4.51 5.88 -11.29
N GLN A 193 5.67 5.92 -11.95
CA GLN A 193 5.76 5.61 -13.38
C GLN A 193 5.33 4.16 -13.67
N ARG A 194 5.62 3.23 -12.74
CA ARG A 194 5.17 1.84 -12.82
C ARG A 194 3.67 1.75 -12.56
N GLY A 195 2.94 1.18 -13.50
CA GLY A 195 1.47 1.09 -13.54
C GLY A 195 0.73 2.43 -13.63
N GLY A 196 1.44 3.57 -13.63
CA GLY A 196 0.83 4.89 -13.57
C GLY A 196 -0.07 5.06 -12.34
N VAL A 197 0.23 4.38 -11.23
CA VAL A 197 -0.66 4.25 -10.07
C VAL A 197 -0.51 5.43 -9.12
N LEU A 198 -1.63 5.91 -8.56
CA LEU A 198 -1.59 6.82 -7.41
C LEU A 198 -1.35 5.97 -6.16
N PHE A 199 -0.20 6.13 -5.52
CA PHE A 199 0.21 5.29 -4.38
C PHE A 199 0.14 5.99 -3.03
N GLU A 200 0.07 7.33 -3.01
CA GLU A 200 -0.10 8.12 -1.80
C GLU A 200 -1.06 9.30 -2.03
N LEU A 201 -2.03 9.47 -1.13
CA LEU A 201 -2.97 10.58 -1.11
C LEU A 201 -3.08 11.11 0.33
N ASP A 202 -2.25 12.09 0.66
CA ASP A 202 -2.30 12.72 1.98
C ASP A 202 -3.39 13.79 2.00
N TYR A 203 -4.22 13.81 3.04
CA TYR A 203 -5.01 14.97 3.41
C TYR A 203 -4.29 15.73 4.53
N LEU A 204 -3.93 16.98 4.26
CA LEU A 204 -3.05 17.76 5.14
C LEU A 204 -3.80 18.46 6.28
N PRO A 205 -5.05 18.95 6.11
CA PRO A 205 -5.83 19.53 7.21
C PRO A 205 -6.14 18.54 8.33
N ARG A 206 -6.28 17.25 8.00
CA ARG A 206 -6.37 16.13 8.95
C ARG A 206 -5.33 15.09 8.52
N PRO A 207 -4.07 15.18 9.00
CA PRO A 207 -2.93 14.40 8.53
C PRO A 207 -3.21 12.89 8.45
N TRP A 208 -3.56 12.44 7.24
CA TRP A 208 -3.98 11.07 6.96
C TRP A 208 -3.64 10.71 5.51
N ASN A 209 -3.00 9.55 5.31
CA ASN A 209 -2.81 8.99 3.98
C ASN A 209 -3.98 8.05 3.65
N TYR A 210 -4.84 8.45 2.72
CA TYR A 210 -6.01 7.66 2.29
C TYR A 210 -5.63 6.48 1.39
N LEU A 211 -4.36 6.31 1.02
CA LEU A 211 -3.84 5.15 0.28
C LEU A 211 -2.85 4.29 1.09
N ASP A 212 -2.84 4.44 2.42
CA ASP A 212 -2.12 3.56 3.37
C ASP A 212 -2.82 2.19 3.54
N THR A 213 -2.98 1.52 2.41
CA THR A 213 -3.46 0.15 2.26
C THR A 213 -2.32 -0.85 2.41
N LEU A 214 -2.65 -2.12 2.62
CA LEU A 214 -1.66 -3.21 2.70
C LEU A 214 -2.18 -4.45 1.98
N GLY A 215 -1.34 -5.01 1.11
CA GLY A 215 -1.62 -6.25 0.37
C GLY A 215 -1.56 -7.51 1.23
N ARG A 216 -2.12 -8.60 0.70
CA ARG A 216 -2.03 -9.94 1.30
C ARG A 216 -0.72 -10.61 0.90
N THR A 217 0.24 -10.60 1.82
CA THR A 217 1.52 -11.31 1.70
C THR A 217 1.42 -12.72 2.27
N PRO A 218 2.06 -13.74 1.66
CA PRO A 218 2.17 -15.06 2.27
C PRO A 218 2.93 -15.02 3.60
N GLU A 219 2.35 -15.62 4.64
CA GLU A 219 2.98 -15.78 5.96
C GLU A 219 3.14 -17.26 6.31
N THR A 220 4.21 -17.58 7.06
CA THR A 220 4.58 -18.97 7.38
C THR A 220 3.54 -19.68 8.24
N TYR A 221 2.73 -18.92 8.97
CA TYR A 221 1.67 -19.42 9.84
C TYR A 221 0.29 -19.52 9.16
N HIS A 222 0.14 -19.13 7.89
CA HIS A 222 -1.14 -19.23 7.18
C HIS A 222 -1.53 -20.69 6.94
N THR A 223 -2.78 -21.03 7.29
CA THR A 223 -3.38 -22.34 7.05
C THR A 223 -3.75 -22.52 5.57
N PRO A 224 -4.14 -23.73 5.12
CA PRO A 224 -4.71 -23.93 3.79
C PRO A 224 -5.93 -23.04 3.52
N GLU A 225 -6.77 -22.80 4.53
CA GLU A 225 -7.94 -21.92 4.44
C GLU A 225 -7.53 -20.47 4.19
N ASP A 226 -6.54 -19.95 4.93
CA ASP A 226 -5.99 -18.60 4.70
C ASP A 226 -5.43 -18.46 3.28
N ARG A 227 -4.63 -19.44 2.84
CA ARG A 227 -4.04 -19.48 1.49
C ARG A 227 -5.11 -19.52 0.40
N SER A 228 -6.27 -20.11 0.67
CA SER A 228 -7.38 -20.20 -0.27
C SER A 228 -8.01 -18.84 -0.57
N GLN A 229 -7.86 -17.85 0.32
CA GLN A 229 -8.35 -16.48 0.09
C GLN A 229 -7.53 -15.72 -0.96
N GLY A 230 -6.33 -16.20 -1.28
CA GLY A 230 -5.43 -15.61 -2.27
C GLY A 230 -4.49 -14.54 -1.69
N TYR A 231 -3.49 -14.19 -2.49
CA TYR A 231 -2.43 -13.24 -2.16
C TYR A 231 -2.38 -12.14 -3.22
N SER A 232 -1.98 -10.95 -2.81
CA SER A 232 -1.87 -9.79 -3.70
C SER A 232 -0.87 -10.06 -4.83
N LEU A 233 -1.27 -9.74 -6.06
CA LEU A 233 -0.41 -9.80 -7.25
C LEU A 233 0.33 -8.47 -7.49
N HIS A 234 -0.21 -7.39 -6.95
CA HIS A 234 0.28 -6.02 -6.99
C HIS A 234 -0.04 -5.32 -5.66
N MET A 235 0.59 -4.18 -5.40
CA MET A 235 0.22 -3.37 -4.23
C MET A 235 -1.19 -2.79 -4.42
N PRO A 236 -2.10 -2.89 -3.43
CA PRO A 236 -3.47 -2.41 -3.55
C PRO A 236 -3.52 -0.88 -3.46
N LYS A 237 -3.15 -0.18 -4.53
CA LYS A 237 -3.15 1.28 -4.64
C LYS A 237 -4.33 1.75 -5.49
N SER A 238 -4.39 3.04 -5.82
CA SER A 238 -5.48 3.59 -6.61
C SER A 238 -5.06 3.80 -8.07
N PHE A 239 -6.03 3.62 -8.96
CA PHE A 239 -5.86 3.68 -10.41
C PHE A 239 -4.91 2.60 -10.94
N VAL A 240 -5.05 1.35 -10.44
CA VAL A 240 -4.41 0.18 -11.04
C VAL A 240 -5.27 -0.28 -12.21
N ASP A 241 -4.69 -0.31 -13.41
CA ASP A 241 -5.47 -0.40 -14.65
C ASP A 241 -5.62 -1.86 -15.10
N HIS A 242 -6.81 -2.44 -14.84
CA HIS A 242 -7.12 -3.82 -15.23
C HIS A 242 -7.93 -3.90 -16.52
N PHE A 243 -7.65 -4.94 -17.31
CA PHE A 243 -8.57 -5.45 -18.33
C PHE A 243 -8.97 -6.87 -17.98
N ILE A 244 -10.27 -7.10 -17.80
CA ILE A 244 -10.80 -8.40 -17.34
C ILE A 244 -11.87 -8.93 -18.30
N SER A 245 -12.19 -10.22 -18.14
CA SER A 245 -13.32 -10.83 -18.87
C SER A 245 -14.64 -10.28 -18.33
N PRO A 246 -15.67 -10.08 -19.18
CA PRO A 246 -17.03 -9.79 -18.73
C PRO A 246 -17.60 -10.80 -17.71
N GLU A 247 -17.07 -12.03 -17.72
CA GLU A 247 -17.46 -13.20 -16.93
C GLU A 247 -16.70 -13.28 -15.60
N THR A 248 -15.66 -12.47 -15.42
CA THR A 248 -14.93 -12.39 -14.15
C THR A 248 -15.90 -12.00 -13.03
N THR A 249 -15.80 -12.67 -11.89
CA THR A 249 -16.66 -12.37 -10.74
C THR A 249 -15.96 -11.47 -9.73
N MET A 250 -16.76 -10.84 -8.84
CA MET A 250 -16.24 -10.03 -7.75
C MET A 250 -15.38 -10.88 -6.80
N GLU A 251 -15.75 -12.12 -6.55
CA GLU A 251 -15.02 -13.05 -5.67
C GLU A 251 -13.66 -13.42 -6.27
N GLU A 252 -13.57 -13.60 -7.60
CA GLU A 252 -12.31 -13.84 -8.29
C GLU A 252 -11.38 -12.63 -8.22
N MET A 253 -11.90 -11.42 -8.42
CA MET A 253 -11.15 -10.17 -8.21
C MET A 253 -10.69 -10.04 -6.76
N GLN A 254 -11.63 -10.18 -5.81
CA GLN A 254 -11.34 -10.06 -4.39
C GLN A 254 -10.32 -11.10 -3.94
N ALA A 255 -10.23 -12.28 -4.56
CA ALA A 255 -9.24 -13.30 -4.23
C ALA A 255 -7.92 -13.20 -5.02
N PHE A 256 -7.75 -12.20 -5.89
CA PHE A 256 -6.65 -12.13 -6.87
C PHE A 256 -6.51 -13.43 -7.70
N LYS A 257 -7.63 -14.03 -8.10
CA LYS A 257 -7.70 -15.27 -8.91
C LYS A 257 -8.30 -15.04 -10.30
N TYR A 258 -8.53 -13.79 -10.67
CA TYR A 258 -8.99 -13.39 -11.99
C TYR A 258 -7.91 -13.61 -13.05
N GLN A 259 -8.32 -13.59 -14.32
CA GLN A 259 -7.43 -13.55 -15.46
C GLN A 259 -7.23 -12.09 -15.88
N GLU A 260 -6.01 -11.60 -15.75
CA GLU A 260 -5.62 -10.31 -16.32
C GLU A 260 -5.45 -10.46 -17.84
N LEU A 261 -6.18 -9.64 -18.60
CA LEU A 261 -6.11 -9.60 -20.06
C LEU A 261 -5.18 -8.49 -20.56
N GLY A 262 -4.92 -7.46 -19.75
CA GLY A 262 -4.09 -6.31 -20.10
C GLY A 262 -2.67 -6.41 -19.56
N SER A 263 -1.73 -5.67 -20.17
CA SER A 263 -0.34 -5.60 -19.71
C SER A 263 -0.05 -4.48 -18.70
N PHE A 264 -1.05 -3.71 -18.28
CA PHE A 264 -0.84 -2.36 -17.71
C PHE A 264 -0.59 -2.31 -16.19
N VAL A 265 -0.90 -3.38 -15.45
CA VAL A 265 -0.88 -3.40 -13.97
C VAL A 265 0.50 -3.05 -13.38
N ASP A 266 1.57 -3.55 -14.00
CA ASP A 266 2.95 -3.42 -13.51
C ASP A 266 3.92 -2.85 -14.57
N ASP A 267 3.38 -2.45 -15.73
CA ASP A 267 4.17 -1.91 -16.84
C ASP A 267 4.36 -0.39 -16.71
N PHE A 268 5.38 0.14 -17.37
CA PHE A 268 5.76 1.54 -17.22
C PHE A 268 4.90 2.47 -18.07
N TYR A 269 4.46 3.57 -17.47
CA TYR A 269 3.82 4.66 -18.18
C TYR A 269 4.81 5.79 -18.40
N ASP A 270 5.07 6.15 -19.65
CA ASP A 270 5.91 7.28 -20.00
C ASP A 270 5.23 8.62 -19.71
N ARG A 271 6.00 9.57 -19.19
CA ARG A 271 5.50 10.94 -19.00
C ARG A 271 5.31 11.63 -20.34
N VAL A 272 4.09 12.12 -20.59
CA VAL A 272 3.79 12.98 -21.72
C VAL A 272 4.28 14.40 -21.42
N PRO A 273 5.22 14.97 -22.19
CA PRO A 273 5.70 16.32 -21.96
C PRO A 273 4.57 17.35 -22.11
N ALA A 274 4.39 18.19 -21.09
CA ALA A 274 3.44 19.30 -21.13
C ALA A 274 4.17 20.64 -20.97
N LYS A 275 3.56 21.73 -21.47
CA LYS A 275 3.96 23.09 -21.08
C LYS A 275 3.88 23.18 -19.54
N ARG A 276 4.72 24.04 -18.92
CA ARG A 276 4.80 24.22 -17.45
C ARG A 276 3.42 24.42 -16.82
N ASP A 277 2.76 23.34 -16.47
CA ASP A 277 1.53 23.28 -15.69
C ASP A 277 1.89 22.53 -14.41
N SER A 278 1.92 23.26 -13.30
CA SER A 278 2.31 22.72 -12.00
C SER A 278 1.25 21.82 -11.37
N HIS A 279 0.07 21.72 -11.98
CA HIS A 279 -1.11 21.04 -11.43
C HIS A 279 -1.59 19.87 -12.30
N ARG A 280 -0.82 19.47 -13.31
CA ARG A 280 -1.18 18.35 -14.19
C ARG A 280 -0.02 17.40 -14.41
N LEU A 281 -0.36 16.12 -14.50
CA LEU A 281 0.54 15.05 -14.90
C LEU A 281 -0.17 14.24 -15.98
N ALA A 282 0.49 14.05 -17.11
CA ALA A 282 0.01 13.19 -18.19
C ALA A 282 0.99 12.04 -18.37
N LEU A 283 0.45 10.83 -18.42
CA LEU A 283 1.17 9.56 -18.53
C LEU A 283 0.58 8.76 -19.70
N THR A 284 1.40 8.00 -20.42
CA THR A 284 0.95 7.12 -21.51
C THR A 284 1.64 5.76 -21.46
N ASN A 285 0.91 4.69 -21.72
CA ASN A 285 1.48 3.36 -21.91
C ASN A 285 0.94 2.76 -23.21
N GLN A 286 1.85 2.21 -24.02
CA GLN A 286 1.51 1.40 -25.19
C GLN A 286 1.66 -0.07 -24.82
N GLY A 287 0.54 -0.70 -24.50
CA GLY A 287 0.48 -2.08 -24.03
C GLY A 287 -0.35 -2.94 -24.96
N HIS A 288 -0.78 -4.09 -24.44
CA HIS A 288 -1.66 -4.99 -25.16
C HIS A 288 -2.80 -5.50 -24.29
N VAL A 289 -3.88 -5.88 -24.95
CA VAL A 289 -5.00 -6.62 -24.35
C VAL A 289 -5.21 -7.91 -25.12
N VAL A 290 -5.35 -9.03 -24.43
CA VAL A 290 -5.67 -10.31 -25.05
C VAL A 290 -7.17 -10.47 -25.16
N ILE A 291 -7.67 -10.56 -26.40
CA ILE A 291 -9.07 -10.90 -26.70
C ILE A 291 -9.20 -12.43 -26.65
N PRO A 292 -9.94 -13.01 -25.70
CA PRO A 292 -10.12 -14.45 -25.61
C PRO A 292 -10.81 -15.00 -26.87
N ALA A 293 -10.42 -16.19 -27.32
CA ALA A 293 -11.14 -16.89 -28.39
C ALA A 293 -12.51 -17.38 -27.86
N GLU A 294 -13.55 -17.34 -28.71
CA GLU A 294 -14.87 -17.87 -28.33
C GLU A 294 -14.74 -19.32 -27.79
N GLY A 295 -15.22 -19.55 -26.56
CA GLY A 295 -15.18 -20.86 -25.90
C GLY A 295 -13.89 -21.22 -25.16
N SER A 296 -12.88 -20.36 -25.09
CA SER A 296 -11.69 -20.61 -24.27
C SER A 296 -11.94 -20.25 -22.79
N GLN A 297 -12.47 -21.19 -22.01
CA GLN A 297 -12.46 -21.07 -20.55
C GLN A 297 -11.05 -21.34 -20.03
N GLY A 298 -10.33 -20.27 -19.69
CA GLY A 298 -9.00 -20.31 -19.11
C GLY A 298 -8.99 -20.12 -17.60
N SER A 299 -9.79 -20.88 -16.83
CA SER A 299 -9.69 -20.83 -15.36
C SER A 299 -8.41 -21.57 -14.91
N GLY A 300 -7.29 -20.86 -14.80
CA GLY A 300 -6.06 -21.44 -14.26
C GLY A 300 -4.89 -20.47 -14.17
N LYS A 301 -4.23 -20.45 -13.00
CA LYS A 301 -3.02 -19.67 -12.71
C LYS A 301 -1.96 -19.81 -13.82
N GLY A 302 -1.49 -18.67 -14.33
CA GLY A 302 -0.24 -18.58 -15.09
C GLY A 302 -0.24 -19.17 -16.50
N LYS A 303 -1.42 -19.39 -17.12
CA LYS A 303 -1.49 -19.69 -18.56
C LYS A 303 -1.77 -18.39 -19.30
N SER A 304 -0.89 -18.01 -20.22
CA SER A 304 -1.13 -16.95 -21.20
C SER A 304 -2.51 -17.17 -21.81
N ALA A 305 -3.35 -16.12 -21.81
CA ALA A 305 -4.64 -16.17 -22.45
C ALA A 305 -4.46 -16.67 -23.90
N ARG A 306 -5.09 -17.79 -24.26
CA ARG A 306 -5.16 -18.20 -25.67
C ARG A 306 -6.14 -17.26 -26.34
N GLY A 307 -5.62 -16.28 -27.06
CA GLY A 307 -6.39 -15.23 -27.67
C GLY A 307 -5.56 -14.39 -28.62
N GLN A 308 -6.23 -13.49 -29.33
CA GLN A 308 -5.54 -12.51 -30.15
C GLN A 308 -5.08 -11.35 -29.26
N SER A 309 -3.78 -11.11 -29.21
CA SER A 309 -3.23 -9.92 -28.57
C SER A 309 -3.44 -8.71 -29.50
N VAL A 310 -3.99 -7.63 -28.97
CA VAL A 310 -4.20 -6.37 -29.71
C VAL A 310 -3.55 -5.21 -28.98
N ASP A 311 -3.00 -4.28 -29.75
CA ASP A 311 -2.31 -3.10 -29.22
C ASP A 311 -3.32 -2.06 -28.72
N VAL A 312 -3.13 -1.62 -27.48
CA VAL A 312 -3.97 -0.64 -26.80
C VAL A 312 -3.07 0.41 -26.16
N VAL A 313 -3.44 1.67 -26.33
CA VAL A 313 -2.75 2.80 -25.70
C VAL A 313 -3.66 3.37 -24.63
N ILE A 314 -3.12 3.54 -23.43
CA ILE A 314 -3.79 4.27 -22.34
C ILE A 314 -3.05 5.59 -22.13
N GLU A 315 -3.77 6.71 -22.21
CA GLU A 315 -3.32 7.98 -21.64
C GLU A 315 -4.07 8.25 -20.33
N LYS A 316 -3.33 8.57 -19.26
CA LYS A 316 -3.87 9.01 -17.97
C LYS A 316 -3.50 10.47 -17.76
N ARG A 317 -4.47 11.33 -17.49
CA ARG A 317 -4.24 12.74 -17.16
C ARG A 317 -4.76 13.02 -15.76
N PHE A 318 -3.82 13.17 -14.83
CA PHE A 318 -4.07 13.62 -13.48
C PHE A 318 -4.16 15.14 -13.47
N THR A 319 -5.24 15.68 -12.90
CA THR A 319 -5.41 17.11 -12.62
C THR A 319 -5.60 17.29 -11.12
N TYR A 320 -4.73 18.09 -10.51
CA TYR A 320 -4.69 18.29 -9.08
C TYR A 320 -5.35 19.63 -8.70
N LYS A 321 -6.45 19.54 -7.95
CA LYS A 321 -7.13 20.69 -7.36
C LYS A 321 -6.74 20.82 -5.89
N ARG A 322 -7.29 21.83 -5.22
CA ARG A 322 -6.94 22.16 -3.82
C ARG A 322 -7.05 20.95 -2.88
N ALA A 323 -8.15 20.20 -2.96
CA ALA A 323 -8.42 18.99 -2.16
C ALA A 323 -9.05 17.87 -3.00
N ALA A 324 -8.68 17.78 -4.28
CA ALA A 324 -9.18 16.75 -5.18
C ALA A 324 -8.14 16.34 -6.22
N VAL A 325 -8.23 15.08 -6.66
CA VAL A 325 -7.47 14.52 -7.78
C VAL A 325 -8.47 14.01 -8.81
N GLU A 326 -8.35 14.50 -10.04
CA GLU A 326 -9.15 14.04 -11.18
C GLU A 326 -8.25 13.26 -12.13
N VAL A 327 -8.74 12.13 -12.62
CA VAL A 327 -8.04 11.27 -13.57
C VAL A 327 -8.92 11.09 -14.79
N GLU A 328 -8.44 11.62 -15.92
CA GLU A 328 -9.03 11.39 -17.23
C GLU A 328 -8.24 10.31 -17.96
N TYR A 329 -8.92 9.24 -18.36
CA TYR A 329 -8.40 8.19 -19.20
C TYR A 329 -8.79 8.44 -20.65
N THR A 330 -7.87 8.18 -21.57
CA THR A 330 -8.17 7.95 -22.99
C THR A 330 -7.59 6.59 -23.37
N ILE A 331 -8.47 5.64 -23.71
CA ILE A 331 -8.09 4.30 -24.14
C ILE A 331 -8.27 4.25 -25.65
N THR A 332 -7.19 4.06 -26.39
CA THR A 332 -7.19 4.04 -27.86
C THR A 332 -6.80 2.66 -28.35
N HIS A 333 -7.57 2.13 -29.29
CA HIS A 333 -7.36 0.82 -29.90
C HIS A 333 -6.86 0.96 -31.33
N HIS A 334 -5.67 0.44 -31.63
CA HIS A 334 -5.00 0.63 -32.92
C HIS A 334 -5.02 -0.60 -33.85
N HIS A 335 -5.69 -1.69 -33.45
CA HIS A 335 -5.73 -2.92 -34.25
C HIS A 335 -6.93 -2.98 -35.21
N GLU A 336 -6.90 -3.89 -36.20
CA GLU A 336 -7.95 -4.07 -37.24
C GLU A 336 -9.23 -4.77 -36.74
N SER A 337 -9.18 -5.43 -35.58
CA SER A 337 -10.33 -6.10 -34.95
C SER A 337 -11.03 -5.17 -33.97
N THR A 338 -12.26 -5.47 -33.57
CA THR A 338 -12.93 -4.74 -32.48
C THR A 338 -12.42 -5.22 -31.12
N LEU A 339 -12.02 -4.30 -30.25
CA LEU A 339 -11.66 -4.62 -28.87
C LEU A 339 -12.93 -4.76 -28.02
N ARG A 340 -13.15 -5.96 -27.46
CA ARG A 340 -14.24 -6.26 -26.53
C ARG A 340 -13.71 -6.81 -25.22
N THR A 341 -13.89 -6.05 -24.13
CA THR A 341 -13.33 -6.36 -22.81
C THR A 341 -13.99 -5.46 -21.75
N VAL A 342 -13.63 -5.63 -20.48
CA VAL A 342 -14.00 -4.73 -19.39
C VAL A 342 -12.76 -4.02 -18.88
N PHE A 343 -12.76 -2.68 -18.97
CA PHE A 343 -11.76 -1.85 -18.30
C PHE A 343 -12.21 -1.57 -16.85
N ALA A 344 -11.37 -1.92 -15.89
CA ALA A 344 -11.74 -1.96 -14.48
C ALA A 344 -10.64 -1.36 -13.57
N PRO A 345 -10.41 -0.03 -13.59
CA PRO A 345 -9.39 0.57 -12.77
C PRO A 345 -9.72 0.40 -11.28
N GLU A 346 -8.80 -0.20 -10.53
CA GLU A 346 -8.96 -0.46 -9.10
C GLU A 346 -8.60 0.79 -8.28
N ILE A 347 -9.49 1.17 -7.36
CA ILE A 347 -9.33 2.31 -6.45
C ILE A 347 -9.42 1.79 -5.02
N ASN A 348 -8.28 1.76 -4.32
CA ASN A 348 -8.22 1.31 -2.94
C ASN A 348 -8.08 2.49 -1.98
N LEU A 349 -8.90 2.53 -0.93
CA LEU A 349 -8.94 3.61 0.05
C LEU A 349 -8.81 3.06 1.47
N ALA A 350 -7.99 3.68 2.31
CA ALA A 350 -7.67 3.20 3.64
C ALA A 350 -8.25 4.10 4.75
N PHE A 351 -9.14 3.53 5.54
CA PHE A 351 -9.73 4.13 6.76
C PHE A 351 -9.21 3.41 8.01
N LEU A 352 -9.58 3.88 9.22
CA LEU A 352 -9.10 3.25 10.46
C LEU A 352 -9.65 1.83 10.64
N SER A 353 -10.96 1.67 10.45
CA SER A 353 -11.67 0.39 10.45
C SER A 353 -12.93 0.48 9.60
N GLU A 354 -13.56 -0.66 9.33
CA GLU A 354 -14.86 -0.78 8.66
C GLU A 354 -16.04 -0.77 9.67
N ASP A 355 -15.78 -0.46 10.94
CA ASP A 355 -16.83 -0.39 11.96
C ASP A 355 -17.71 0.84 11.75
N ALA A 356 -19.00 0.73 12.08
CA ALA A 356 -19.98 1.81 11.89
C ALA A 356 -19.65 3.11 12.65
N ASP A 357 -18.85 3.01 13.72
CA ASP A 357 -18.37 4.16 14.51
C ASP A 357 -17.12 4.82 13.89
N SER A 358 -16.47 4.16 12.94
CA SER A 358 -15.28 4.67 12.24
C SER A 358 -15.59 5.13 10.81
N LEU A 359 -16.49 4.45 10.12
CA LEU A 359 -16.71 4.61 8.69
C LEU A 359 -18.19 4.43 8.32
N ARG A 360 -18.76 5.42 7.62
CA ARG A 360 -20.01 5.23 6.88
C ARG A 360 -19.75 5.24 5.39
N PHE A 361 -20.38 4.32 4.68
CA PHE A 361 -20.28 4.19 3.24
C PHE A 361 -21.65 4.44 2.62
N SER A 362 -21.72 5.30 1.61
CA SER A 362 -22.94 5.50 0.84
C SER A 362 -22.66 5.56 -0.65
N VAL A 363 -23.67 5.19 -1.43
CA VAL A 363 -23.61 5.19 -2.89
C VAL A 363 -24.79 5.97 -3.46
N LYS A 364 -24.53 6.69 -4.55
CA LYS A 364 -25.54 7.41 -5.31
C LYS A 364 -25.76 6.67 -6.63
N ASP A 365 -26.91 6.00 -6.73
CA ASP A 365 -27.33 5.29 -7.93
C ASP A 365 -27.85 6.26 -9.02
N ALA A 366 -28.32 5.70 -10.13
CA ALA A 366 -28.93 6.46 -11.23
C ALA A 366 -30.17 7.28 -10.83
N LYS A 367 -30.82 6.98 -9.70
CA LYS A 367 -31.98 7.72 -9.18
C LYS A 367 -31.57 8.96 -8.38
N GLY A 368 -30.27 9.13 -8.14
CA GLY A 368 -29.66 10.37 -7.67
C GLY A 368 -29.79 10.65 -6.17
N LYS A 369 -30.36 9.73 -5.37
CA LYS A 369 -30.35 9.86 -3.90
C LYS A 369 -29.24 8.98 -3.30
N PRO A 370 -28.36 9.55 -2.46
CA PRO A 370 -27.42 8.75 -1.68
C PRO A 370 -28.16 7.75 -0.80
N SER A 371 -27.65 6.53 -0.74
CA SER A 371 -28.12 5.46 0.13
C SER A 371 -26.96 4.88 0.91
N GLU A 372 -27.10 4.77 2.23
CA GLU A 372 -26.09 4.15 3.09
C GLU A 372 -26.02 2.65 2.80
N GLN A 373 -24.81 2.13 2.79
CA GLN A 373 -24.46 0.76 2.47
C GLN A 373 -23.57 0.19 3.57
N SER A 374 -23.67 -1.11 3.80
CA SER A 374 -22.67 -1.81 4.60
C SER A 374 -21.33 -1.82 3.84
N PRO A 375 -20.17 -1.61 4.50
CA PRO A 375 -18.84 -1.71 3.89
C PRO A 375 -18.42 -3.16 3.61
N SER A 376 -19.37 -4.03 3.26
CA SER A 376 -19.20 -5.43 2.88
C SER A 376 -19.02 -5.58 1.36
N ALA A 377 -18.64 -6.78 0.92
CA ALA A 377 -18.58 -7.10 -0.50
C ALA A 377 -19.97 -6.91 -1.15
N THR A 378 -20.07 -6.05 -2.16
CA THR A 378 -21.33 -5.70 -2.81
C THR A 378 -21.10 -5.31 -4.27
N ALA A 379 -21.94 -5.84 -5.16
CA ALA A 379 -21.98 -5.46 -6.57
C ALA A 379 -23.15 -4.51 -6.83
N PHE A 380 -22.83 -3.29 -7.23
CA PHE A 380 -23.80 -2.27 -7.61
C PHE A 380 -23.97 -2.24 -9.13
N PRO A 381 -25.21 -2.25 -9.66
CA PRO A 381 -25.45 -2.27 -11.10
C PRO A 381 -25.18 -0.93 -11.79
N GLY A 382 -25.18 0.19 -11.05
CA GLY A 382 -24.93 1.51 -11.61
C GLY A 382 -24.79 2.58 -10.53
N VAL A 383 -23.62 3.19 -10.45
CA VAL A 383 -23.23 4.20 -9.45
C VAL A 383 -22.62 5.40 -10.16
N SER A 384 -23.00 6.60 -9.74
CA SER A 384 -22.41 7.87 -10.21
C SER A 384 -21.41 8.45 -9.21
N GLU A 385 -21.58 8.09 -7.92
CA GLU A 385 -20.76 8.59 -6.83
C GLU A 385 -20.77 7.60 -5.67
N THR A 386 -19.62 7.43 -5.03
CA THR A 386 -19.50 6.82 -3.71
C THR A 386 -18.99 7.85 -2.70
N ARG A 387 -19.40 7.69 -1.44
CA ARG A 387 -19.00 8.57 -0.35
C ARG A 387 -18.62 7.74 0.85
N PHE A 388 -17.43 8.02 1.39
CA PHE A 388 -16.93 7.51 2.65
C PHE A 388 -16.88 8.65 3.65
N GLU A 389 -17.65 8.55 4.73
CA GLU A 389 -17.55 9.46 5.87
C GLU A 389 -16.61 8.81 6.89
N ASP A 390 -15.39 9.33 6.95
CA ASP A 390 -14.39 9.00 7.95
C ASP A 390 -14.74 9.75 9.24
N LEU A 391 -15.44 9.05 10.13
CA LEU A 391 -15.95 9.61 11.38
C LEU A 391 -14.83 9.91 12.38
N VAL A 392 -13.68 9.24 12.25
CA VAL A 392 -12.51 9.44 13.10
C VAL A 392 -11.84 10.78 12.80
N ASN A 393 -11.73 11.12 11.52
CA ASN A 393 -11.08 12.36 11.08
C ASN A 393 -12.05 13.52 10.79
N GLU A 394 -13.36 13.25 10.81
CA GLU A 394 -14.41 14.19 10.38
C GLU A 394 -14.16 14.65 8.93
N VAL A 395 -13.94 13.69 8.04
CA VAL A 395 -13.65 13.91 6.61
C VAL A 395 -14.61 13.11 5.75
N THR A 396 -15.12 13.74 4.70
CA THR A 396 -15.87 13.08 3.65
C THR A 396 -14.97 12.91 2.43
N LEU A 397 -14.75 11.66 2.03
CA LEU A 397 -14.07 11.30 0.79
C LEU A 397 -15.12 10.85 -0.23
N THR A 398 -15.18 11.55 -1.36
CA THR A 398 -16.12 11.27 -2.44
C THR A 398 -15.38 10.80 -3.68
N VAL A 399 -15.79 9.66 -4.24
CA VAL A 399 -15.34 9.19 -5.56
C VAL A 399 -16.48 9.37 -6.55
N SER A 400 -16.31 10.27 -7.53
CA SER A 400 -17.34 10.53 -8.56
C SER A 400 -16.88 10.04 -9.92
N PHE A 401 -17.81 9.47 -10.68
CA PHE A 401 -17.61 8.96 -12.03
C PHE A 401 -18.28 9.88 -13.05
N GLY A 402 -17.64 10.08 -14.21
CA GLY A 402 -18.17 10.95 -15.27
C GLY A 402 -19.48 10.44 -15.89
N GLU A 403 -19.82 9.18 -15.67
CA GLU A 403 -21.08 8.54 -16.05
C GLU A 403 -21.47 7.49 -15.01
N THR A 404 -22.71 7.01 -15.03
CA THR A 404 -23.15 5.90 -14.18
C THR A 404 -22.45 4.61 -14.61
N VAL A 405 -21.75 3.95 -13.68
CA VAL A 405 -20.94 2.75 -13.96
C VAL A 405 -21.30 1.60 -13.00
N PRO A 406 -21.34 0.34 -13.45
CA PRO A 406 -21.36 -0.81 -12.56
C PRO A 406 -20.12 -0.80 -11.65
N LEU A 407 -20.28 -1.13 -10.37
CA LEU A 407 -19.23 -1.00 -9.37
C LEU A 407 -19.20 -2.24 -8.48
N TRP A 408 -18.03 -2.85 -8.32
CA TRP A 408 -17.77 -3.74 -7.18
C TRP A 408 -17.14 -2.95 -6.04
N SER A 409 -17.58 -3.24 -4.81
CA SER A 409 -17.00 -2.69 -3.59
C SER A 409 -16.77 -3.83 -2.62
N TYR A 410 -15.59 -3.95 -2.03
CA TYR A 410 -15.31 -4.95 -0.99
C TYR A 410 -14.19 -4.51 -0.05
N PRO A 411 -14.18 -4.98 1.21
CA PRO A 411 -13.09 -4.72 2.12
C PRO A 411 -11.85 -5.53 1.75
N LEU A 412 -10.70 -4.86 1.79
CA LEU A 412 -9.38 -5.49 1.79
C LEU A 412 -9.06 -5.96 3.21
N LYS A 413 -8.83 -7.26 3.37
CA LYS A 413 -8.47 -7.85 4.65
C LYS A 413 -7.21 -8.70 4.54
N THR A 414 -6.41 -8.70 5.58
CA THR A 414 -5.21 -9.54 5.71
C THR A 414 -5.34 -10.44 6.92
N THR A 415 -4.93 -11.69 6.80
CA THR A 415 -4.73 -12.56 7.96
C THR A 415 -3.37 -12.24 8.59
N ALA A 416 -3.35 -11.91 9.88
CA ALA A 416 -2.11 -11.60 10.60
C ALA A 416 -2.10 -12.17 12.02
N ARG A 417 -0.91 -12.48 12.53
CA ARG A 417 -0.73 -12.84 13.93
C ARG A 417 -0.82 -11.59 14.80
N THR A 418 -1.60 -11.67 15.87
CA THR A 418 -1.72 -10.65 16.93
C THR A 418 -1.32 -11.25 18.28
N ALA A 419 -1.17 -10.41 19.30
CA ALA A 419 -0.94 -10.84 20.68
C ALA A 419 -2.03 -11.79 21.22
N THR A 420 -3.23 -11.78 20.62
CA THR A 420 -4.38 -12.60 21.05
C THR A 420 -4.69 -13.76 20.10
N GLY A 421 -3.88 -13.96 19.06
CA GLY A 421 -4.08 -15.00 18.05
C GLY A 421 -4.11 -14.47 16.63
N ILE A 422 -4.36 -15.37 15.67
CA ILE A 422 -4.47 -15.02 14.25
C ILE A 422 -5.84 -14.37 14.00
N GLN A 423 -5.84 -13.22 13.35
CA GLN A 423 -7.06 -12.44 13.08
C GLN A 423 -7.10 -11.94 11.63
N SER A 424 -8.32 -11.68 11.14
CA SER A 424 -8.55 -10.94 9.90
C SER A 424 -8.58 -9.45 10.21
N ILE A 425 -7.69 -8.68 9.59
CA ILE A 425 -7.50 -7.26 9.85
C ILE A 425 -7.88 -6.46 8.61
N TYR A 426 -8.73 -5.45 8.78
CA TYR A 426 -9.11 -4.50 7.74
C TYR A 426 -7.92 -3.61 7.33
N GLN A 427 -7.66 -3.54 6.03
CA GLN A 427 -6.57 -2.75 5.44
C GLN A 427 -7.05 -1.66 4.48
N GLY A 428 -8.34 -1.64 4.13
CA GLY A 428 -8.90 -0.66 3.22
C GLY A 428 -10.17 -1.17 2.55
N SER A 429 -10.76 -0.33 1.70
CA SER A 429 -11.93 -0.63 0.89
C SER A 429 -11.55 -0.47 -0.57
N ALA A 430 -11.80 -1.52 -1.36
CA ALA A 430 -11.59 -1.51 -2.79
C ALA A 430 -12.87 -1.08 -3.50
N LEU A 431 -12.72 -0.24 -4.52
CA LEU A 431 -13.74 0.11 -5.50
C LEU A 431 -13.23 -0.27 -6.89
N ILE A 432 -14.01 -1.11 -7.59
CA ILE A 432 -13.71 -1.57 -8.96
C ILE A 432 -14.86 -1.11 -9.87
N PRO A 433 -14.87 0.15 -10.33
CA PRO A 433 -15.78 0.57 -11.40
C PRO A 433 -15.45 -0.18 -12.69
N ARG A 434 -16.47 -0.58 -13.46
CA ARG A 434 -16.31 -1.45 -14.63
C ARG A 434 -16.96 -0.85 -15.87
N TRP A 435 -16.14 -0.51 -16.86
CA TRP A 435 -16.60 -0.04 -18.17
C TRP A 435 -16.51 -1.16 -19.20
N GLU A 436 -17.63 -1.52 -19.80
CA GLU A 436 -17.62 -2.35 -21.00
C GLU A 436 -17.02 -1.55 -22.16
N ILE A 437 -15.97 -2.11 -22.75
CA ILE A 437 -15.27 -1.55 -23.89
C ILE A 437 -15.70 -2.33 -25.12
N ASP A 438 -16.31 -1.65 -26.09
CA ASP A 438 -16.58 -2.13 -27.45
C ASP A 438 -16.03 -1.08 -28.41
N LEU A 439 -14.73 -1.16 -28.72
CA LEU A 439 -14.01 -0.16 -29.51
C LEU A 439 -13.68 -0.69 -30.91
N PRO A 440 -14.28 -0.13 -31.97
CA PRO A 440 -13.86 -0.38 -33.35
C PRO A 440 -12.41 0.06 -33.61
N PRO A 441 -11.79 -0.43 -34.71
CA PRO A 441 -10.45 0.00 -35.12
C PRO A 441 -10.29 1.53 -35.16
N GLY A 442 -9.27 2.04 -34.46
CA GLY A 442 -8.95 3.48 -34.39
C GLY A 442 -9.85 4.31 -33.48
N ALA A 443 -10.86 3.71 -32.84
CA ALA A 443 -11.72 4.41 -31.89
C ALA A 443 -11.03 4.63 -30.54
N SER A 444 -11.56 5.56 -29.74
CA SER A 444 -11.09 5.82 -28.37
C SER A 444 -12.24 5.96 -27.39
N ARG A 445 -12.03 5.53 -26.14
CA ARG A 445 -12.96 5.73 -25.02
C ARG A 445 -12.34 6.71 -24.02
N ALA A 446 -13.09 7.75 -23.66
CA ALA A 446 -12.74 8.66 -22.57
C ALA A 446 -13.49 8.28 -21.30
N ILE A 447 -12.80 8.26 -20.15
CA ILE A 447 -13.37 7.97 -18.83
C ILE A 447 -12.84 9.01 -17.85
N CYS A 448 -13.69 9.52 -16.96
CA CYS A 448 -13.29 10.49 -15.94
C CYS A 448 -13.67 9.99 -14.55
N ILE A 449 -12.71 10.04 -13.62
CA ILE A 449 -12.90 9.69 -12.21
C ILE A 449 -12.32 10.82 -11.37
N SER A 450 -12.99 11.18 -10.28
CA SER A 450 -12.48 12.19 -9.34
C SER A 450 -12.55 11.68 -7.92
N ILE A 451 -11.51 11.97 -7.12
CA ILE A 451 -11.48 11.76 -5.67
C ILE A 451 -11.41 13.14 -5.02
N THR A 452 -12.41 13.47 -4.20
CA THR A 452 -12.51 14.76 -3.50
C THR A 452 -12.56 14.55 -1.99
N LEU A 453 -11.84 15.40 -1.25
CA LEU A 453 -11.75 15.38 0.21
C LEU A 453 -12.30 16.67 0.79
N GLU A 454 -13.28 16.54 1.68
CA GLU A 454 -13.94 17.67 2.34
C GLU A 454 -13.99 17.44 3.84
N LYS A 455 -13.96 18.52 4.63
CA LYS A 455 -14.27 18.39 6.07
C LYS A 455 -15.76 18.06 6.19
N ALA A 456 -16.10 17.09 7.02
CA ALA A 456 -17.49 16.82 7.36
C ALA A 456 -18.11 18.08 8.00
N THR A 457 -19.30 18.45 7.55
CA THR A 457 -20.07 19.59 8.06
C THR A 457 -20.78 19.28 9.36
#